data_AF-A0A822YID9-F1
#
_entry.id   AF-A0A822YID9-F1
#
_cell.length_a   1.000
_cell.length_b   1.000
_cell.length_c   1.000
_cell.angle_alpha   90.00
_cell.angle_beta   90.00
_cell.angle_gamma   90.00
#
_symmetry.space_group_name_H-M   'P 1'
#
loop_
_entity.id
_entity.type
_entity.pdbx_description
1 polymer ?
#
loop_
_entity_poly.entity_id
_entity_poly.type
_entity_poly.pdbx_seq_one_letter_code
_entity_poly.pdbx_strand_id
1 'polypeptide(L)'
;MSKEQIAELVTENLAAVGLKGVEDRLPSELSGGMKKRVALARSIIYDNTKETIEPEGEDAMGKPGKIASYVVVTHQHSTIRRAVDRLLFLYEGRVVWEGMTDEFTTSTNPIVRQVKLHWVCLTPLTAYQLV
;
A
#
# COMPACT_ATOMS: atom_id res chain seq x y z
N MET A 1 3.31 -20.14 17.91
CA MET A 1 3.20 -18.77 18.46
C MET A 1 2.36 -18.80 19.72
N SER A 2 2.81 -18.15 20.78
CA SER A 2 2.00 -17.87 21.97
C SER A 2 0.96 -16.78 21.67
N LYS A 3 -0.04 -16.61 22.54
CA LYS A 3 -1.06 -15.56 22.37
C LYS A 3 -0.45 -14.16 22.41
N GLU A 4 0.58 -14.01 23.23
CA GLU A 4 1.35 -12.77 23.41
C GLU A 4 2.08 -12.42 22.12
N GLN A 5 2.72 -13.39 21.47
CA GLN A 5 3.39 -13.19 20.17
C GLN A 5 2.41 -12.80 19.06
N ILE A 6 1.20 -13.37 19.06
CA ILE A 6 0.16 -13.00 18.09
C ILE A 6 -0.30 -11.56 18.32
N ALA A 7 -0.52 -11.17 19.58
CA ALA A 7 -0.96 -9.82 19.93
C ALA A 7 0.08 -8.76 19.55
N GLU A 8 1.37 -9.05 19.78
CA GLU A 8 2.49 -8.19 19.39
C GLU A 8 2.54 -8.03 17.86
N LEU A 9 2.50 -9.13 17.11
CA LEU A 9 2.51 -9.11 15.65
C LEU A 9 1.32 -8.32 15.07
N VAL A 10 0.12 -8.50 15.62
CA VAL A 10 -1.07 -7.75 15.19
C VAL A 10 -0.89 -6.25 15.46
N THR A 11 -0.37 -5.89 16.63
CA THR A 11 -0.14 -4.50 17.03
C THR A 11 0.85 -3.81 16.08
N GLU A 12 1.95 -4.47 15.75
CA GLU A 12 2.96 -3.96 14.82
C GLU A 12 2.39 -3.76 13.41
N ASN A 13 1.65 -4.74 12.89
CA ASN A 13 1.07 -4.67 11.54
C ASN A 13 -0.03 -3.60 11.44
N LEU A 14 -0.84 -3.42 12.49
CA LEU A 14 -1.81 -2.33 12.54
C LEU A 14 -1.13 -0.96 12.65
N ALA A 15 -0.03 -0.85 13.40
CA ALA A 15 0.76 0.37 13.45
C ALA A 15 1.38 0.73 12.08
N ALA A 16 1.86 -0.26 11.32
CA ALA A 16 2.42 -0.06 9.97
C ALA A 16 1.42 0.55 8.97
N VAL A 17 0.12 0.26 9.13
CA VAL A 17 -0.96 0.87 8.33
C VAL A 17 -1.60 2.11 8.98
N GLY A 18 -1.01 2.65 10.05
CA GLY A 18 -1.49 3.83 10.75
C GLY A 18 -2.78 3.64 11.54
N LEU A 19 -2.99 2.43 12.10
CA LEU A 19 -4.15 2.05 12.92
C LEU A 19 -3.76 1.57 14.33
N LYS A 20 -2.66 2.08 14.89
CA LYS A 20 -2.26 1.81 16.28
C LYS A 20 -3.40 2.18 17.26
N GLY A 21 -3.71 1.32 18.23
CA GLY A 21 -4.76 1.56 19.25
C GLY A 21 -6.18 1.21 18.80
N VAL A 22 -6.32 0.42 17.73
CA VAL A 22 -7.60 0.00 17.14
C VAL A 22 -7.81 -1.53 17.25
N GLU A 23 -6.87 -2.23 17.90
CA GLU A 23 -6.76 -3.68 17.98
C GLU A 23 -8.03 -4.34 18.54
N ASP A 24 -8.66 -3.70 19.53
CA ASP A 24 -9.81 -4.25 20.25
C ASP A 24 -11.17 -3.85 19.64
N ARG A 25 -11.19 -3.06 18.56
CA ARG A 25 -12.44 -2.60 17.94
C ARG A 25 -13.06 -3.67 17.04
N LEU A 26 -14.38 -3.80 17.12
CA LEU A 26 -15.13 -4.69 16.24
C LEU A 26 -15.20 -4.12 14.82
N PRO A 27 -15.33 -4.98 13.78
CA PRO A 27 -15.46 -4.51 12.40
C PRO A 27 -16.60 -3.52 12.17
N SER A 28 -17.70 -3.62 12.92
CA SER A 28 -18.83 -2.68 12.87
C SER A 28 -18.47 -1.27 13.34
N GLU A 29 -17.45 -1.12 14.18
CA GLU A 29 -17.02 0.14 14.80
C GLU A 29 -15.96 0.88 13.96
N LEU A 30 -15.54 0.28 12.84
CA LEU A 30 -14.53 0.84 11.95
C LEU A 30 -15.17 1.63 10.81
N SER A 31 -14.61 2.81 10.52
CA SER A 31 -14.94 3.55 9.30
C SER A 31 -14.56 2.74 8.05
N GLY A 32 -15.18 3.04 6.90
CA GLY A 32 -14.85 2.37 5.64
C GLY A 32 -13.37 2.44 5.25
N GLY A 33 -12.71 3.58 5.54
CA GLY A 33 -11.27 3.74 5.34
C GLY A 33 -10.43 2.88 6.29
N MET A 34 -10.84 2.77 7.56
CA MET A 34 -10.17 1.90 8.53
C MET A 34 -10.30 0.44 8.13
N LYS A 35 -11.48 -0.01 7.69
CA LYS A 35 -11.69 -1.39 7.19
C LYS A 35 -10.73 -1.75 6.06
N LYS A 36 -10.52 -0.84 5.10
CA LYS A 36 -9.56 -1.04 4.00
C LYS A 36 -8.13 -1.21 4.52
N ARG A 37 -7.72 -0.39 5.50
CA ARG A 37 -6.39 -0.47 6.10
C ARG A 37 -6.20 -1.72 6.98
N VAL A 38 -7.22 -2.17 7.70
CA VAL A 38 -7.21 -3.46 8.41
C VAL A 38 -7.08 -4.62 7.41
N ALA A 39 -7.80 -4.57 6.29
CA ALA A 39 -7.66 -5.58 5.24
C ALA A 39 -6.24 -5.60 4.64
N LEU A 40 -5.63 -4.43 4.44
CA LEU A 40 -4.23 -4.31 4.02
C LEU A 40 -3.29 -4.89 5.07
N ALA A 41 -3.42 -4.52 6.35
CA ALA A 41 -2.63 -5.07 7.44
C ALA A 41 -2.70 -6.60 7.45
N ARG A 42 -3.91 -7.17 7.33
CA ARG A 42 -4.11 -8.62 7.25
C ARG A 42 -3.38 -9.27 6.08
N SER A 43 -3.23 -8.57 4.95
CA SER A 43 -2.55 -9.11 3.77
C SER A 43 -1.02 -9.09 3.86
N ILE A 44 -0.47 -8.24 4.75
CA ILE A 44 0.98 -8.06 4.92
C ILE A 44 1.54 -8.73 6.18
N ILE A 45 0.68 -9.25 7.08
CA ILE A 45 1.12 -10.02 8.25
C ILE A 45 2.01 -11.18 7.77
N TYR A 46 3.30 -11.09 8.09
CA TYR A 46 4.29 -12.12 7.81
C TYR A 46 4.66 -12.83 9.11
N ASP A 47 4.64 -14.17 9.10
CA ASP A 47 5.02 -15.00 10.25
C ASP A 47 6.55 -15.09 10.33
N ASN A 48 7.15 -14.20 11.11
CA ASN A 48 8.59 -14.17 11.37
C ASN A 48 9.08 -15.33 12.27
N THR A 49 8.19 -16.17 12.82
CA THR A 49 8.61 -17.30 13.67
C THR A 49 9.15 -18.49 12.89
N LYS A 50 9.06 -18.46 11.55
CA LYS A 50 9.60 -19.51 10.68
C LYS A 50 11.07 -19.35 10.32
N GLU A 51 11.68 -18.20 10.56
CA GLU A 51 13.13 -18.00 10.35
C GLU A 51 13.91 -18.43 11.61
N THR A 52 14.05 -19.75 11.80
CA THR A 52 15.14 -20.35 12.59
C THR A 52 16.23 -20.86 11.65
N ILE A 53 16.67 -20.01 10.72
CA ILE A 53 17.94 -20.22 10.02
C ILE A 53 18.80 -19.04 10.45
N GLU A 54 19.70 -19.31 11.39
CA GLU A 54 20.60 -18.34 11.99
C GLU A 54 21.30 -17.51 10.90
N PRO A 55 21.13 -16.18 10.85
CA PRO A 55 22.05 -15.33 10.13
C PRO A 55 23.21 -15.03 11.08
N GLU A 56 24.39 -15.57 10.80
CA GLU A 56 25.64 -14.96 11.26
C GLU A 56 25.73 -13.57 10.62
N GLY A 57 25.29 -12.56 11.36
CA GLY A 57 25.28 -11.17 10.90
C GLY A 57 24.82 -10.27 12.04
N GLU A 58 25.78 -9.61 12.68
CA GLU A 58 25.57 -8.62 13.73
C GLU A 58 24.67 -7.48 13.25
N ASP A 59 23.37 -7.57 13.52
CA ASP A 59 22.44 -6.44 13.56
C ASP A 59 21.40 -6.72 14.65
N ALA A 60 21.85 -6.71 15.90
CA ALA A 60 21.06 -6.95 17.12
C ALA A 60 20.09 -5.81 17.48
N MET A 61 19.41 -5.21 16.49
CA MET A 61 18.40 -4.19 16.73
C MET A 61 17.16 -4.47 15.86
N GLY A 62 16.18 -5.12 16.49
CA GLY A 62 14.92 -5.55 15.88
C GLY A 62 14.23 -4.46 15.07
N LYS A 63 14.34 -4.55 13.74
CA LYS A 63 13.43 -3.88 12.83
C LYS A 63 12.51 -4.96 12.28
N PRO A 64 11.19 -4.87 12.51
CA PRO A 64 10.25 -5.79 11.88
C PRO A 64 10.49 -5.75 10.37
N GLY A 65 10.59 -6.94 9.77
CA GLY A 65 10.95 -7.11 8.37
C GLY A 65 10.19 -6.10 7.51
N LYS A 66 10.92 -5.21 6.84
CA LYS A 66 10.35 -4.25 5.88
C LYS A 66 9.45 -5.05 4.95
N ILE A 67 8.21 -4.60 4.74
CA ILE A 67 7.27 -5.17 3.77
C ILE A 67 8.05 -5.46 2.49
N ALA A 68 8.22 -6.74 2.14
CA ALA A 68 9.19 -7.17 1.15
C ALA A 68 8.86 -6.61 -0.25
N SER A 69 7.57 -6.52 -0.60
CA SER A 69 7.04 -5.84 -1.77
C SER A 69 5.51 -5.90 -1.74
N TYR A 70 4.81 -4.91 -2.31
CA TYR A 70 3.37 -4.95 -2.49
C TYR A 70 2.96 -4.31 -3.82
N VAL A 71 1.89 -4.80 -4.43
CA VAL A 71 1.34 -4.28 -5.68
C VAL A 71 0.00 -3.60 -5.40
N VAL A 72 -0.14 -2.35 -5.83
CA VAL A 72 -1.37 -1.57 -5.68
C VAL A 72 -1.95 -1.28 -7.06
N VAL A 73 -3.21 -1.67 -7.27
CA VAL A 73 -3.98 -1.25 -8.45
C VAL A 73 -4.83 -0.06 -8.05
N THR A 74 -4.57 1.11 -8.65
CA THR A 74 -5.32 2.33 -8.33
C THR A 74 -5.40 3.28 -9.53
N HIS A 75 -6.50 4.00 -9.60
CA HIS A 75 -6.69 5.15 -10.49
C HIS A 75 -6.58 6.48 -9.71
N GLN A 76 -5.95 6.50 -8.54
CA GLN A 76 -5.81 7.73 -7.74
C GLN A 76 -4.36 8.20 -7.69
N HIS A 77 -4.12 9.41 -8.19
CA HIS A 77 -2.75 9.94 -8.35
C HIS A 77 -2.12 10.29 -7.01
N SER A 78 -2.93 10.69 -6.03
CA SER A 78 -2.49 10.93 -4.65
C SER A 78 -1.95 9.66 -3.98
N THR A 79 -2.57 8.50 -4.24
CA THR A 79 -2.12 7.20 -3.74
C THR A 79 -0.82 6.79 -4.40
N ILE A 80 -0.74 6.91 -5.73
CA ILE A 80 0.48 6.64 -6.51
C ILE A 80 1.65 7.45 -5.96
N ARG A 81 1.50 8.79 -5.85
CA ARG A 81 2.59 9.66 -5.37
C ARG A 81 3.02 9.42 -3.93
N ARG A 82 2.12 8.93 -3.07
CA ARG A 82 2.40 8.78 -1.63
C ARG A 82 2.97 7.41 -1.28
N ALA A 83 2.57 6.36 -2.00
CA ALA A 83 2.76 4.98 -1.57
C ALA A 83 3.40 4.08 -2.62
N VAL A 84 3.75 4.57 -3.81
CA VAL A 84 4.29 3.72 -4.89
C VAL A 84 5.66 4.21 -5.28
N ASP A 85 6.64 3.30 -5.31
CA ASP A 85 8.01 3.59 -5.76
C ASP A 85 8.14 3.41 -7.29
N ARG A 86 7.58 2.33 -7.85
CA ARG A 86 7.57 2.01 -9.29
C ARG A 86 6.15 1.83 -9.81
N LEU A 87 5.88 2.38 -10.99
CA LEU A 87 4.55 2.33 -11.58
C LEU A 87 4.58 1.62 -12.94
N LEU A 88 3.60 0.74 -13.13
CA LEU A 88 3.28 0.08 -14.38
C LEU A 88 1.96 0.64 -14.89
N PHE A 89 1.95 1.23 -16.08
CA PHE A 89 0.74 1.75 -16.71
C PHE A 89 0.25 0.77 -17.78
N LEU A 90 -0.90 0.17 -17.53
CA LEU A 90 -1.54 -0.78 -18.43
C LEU A 90 -2.60 -0.08 -19.28
N TYR A 91 -2.58 -0.29 -20.60
CA TYR A 91 -3.59 0.17 -21.54
C TYR A 91 -3.86 -0.93 -22.57
N GLU A 92 -5.14 -1.29 -22.76
CA GLU A 92 -5.58 -2.39 -23.64
C GLU A 92 -4.83 -3.71 -23.43
N GLY A 93 -4.59 -4.06 -22.17
CA GLY A 93 -3.88 -5.30 -21.79
C GLY A 93 -2.38 -5.28 -22.07
N ARG A 94 -1.81 -4.14 -22.47
CA ARG A 94 -0.36 -3.96 -22.71
C ARG A 94 0.23 -2.97 -21.72
N VAL A 95 1.45 -3.23 -21.27
CA VAL A 95 2.22 -2.24 -20.50
C VAL A 95 2.70 -1.18 -21.47
N VAL A 96 2.13 0.01 -21.39
CA VAL A 96 2.49 1.13 -22.28
C VAL A 96 3.48 2.09 -21.63
N TRP A 97 3.70 1.98 -20.31
CA TRP A 97 4.72 2.73 -19.60
C TRP A 97 5.13 2.02 -18.31
N GLU A 98 6.42 2.11 -17.98
CA GLU A 98 7.02 1.63 -16.75
C GLU A 98 8.11 2.62 -16.32
N GLY A 99 8.24 2.88 -15.02
CA GLY A 99 9.29 3.74 -14.48
C GLY A 99 9.11 4.04 -13.00
N MET A 100 9.95 4.93 -12.47
CA MET A 100 9.77 5.45 -11.11
C MET A 100 8.61 6.45 -11.03
N THR A 101 7.96 6.54 -9.88
CA THR A 101 6.75 7.39 -9.72
C THR A 101 7.01 8.87 -9.99
N ASP A 102 8.21 9.38 -9.71
CA ASP A 102 8.64 10.74 -10.02
C ASP A 102 8.75 11.01 -11.53
N GLU A 103 9.30 10.04 -12.29
CA GLU A 103 9.43 10.06 -13.75
C GLU A 103 8.07 10.01 -14.48
N PHE A 104 7.03 9.50 -13.82
CA PHE A 104 5.69 9.41 -14.41
C PHE A 104 5.19 10.79 -14.87
N THR A 105 5.48 11.84 -14.10
CA THR A 105 5.01 13.20 -14.40
C THR A 105 5.69 13.80 -15.64
N THR A 106 6.95 13.47 -15.88
CA THR A 106 7.76 13.99 -17.00
C THR A 106 7.66 13.15 -18.26
N SER A 107 7.05 11.96 -18.19
CA SER A 107 6.85 11.07 -19.35
C SER A 107 6.26 11.79 -20.58
N THR A 108 6.90 11.56 -21.73
CA THR A 108 6.52 12.08 -23.06
C THR A 108 5.54 11.17 -23.80
N ASN A 109 5.23 9.98 -23.26
CA ASN A 109 4.32 9.04 -23.91
C ASN A 109 2.92 9.68 -24.09
N PRO A 110 2.36 9.70 -25.32
CA PRO A 110 1.11 10.39 -25.63
C PRO A 110 -0.11 9.83 -24.87
N ILE A 111 -0.17 8.51 -24.64
CA ILE A 111 -1.25 7.87 -23.88
C ILE A 111 -1.17 8.30 -22.41
N VAL A 112 0.04 8.26 -21.85
CA VAL A 112 0.29 8.68 -20.46
C VAL A 112 -0.01 10.17 -20.28
N ARG A 113 0.33 11.02 -21.26
CA ARG A 113 -0.02 12.46 -21.27
C ARG A 113 -1.52 12.72 -21.38
N GLN A 114 -2.24 11.98 -22.23
CA GLN A 114 -3.69 12.10 -22.38
C GLN A 114 -4.42 11.75 -21.07
N VAL A 115 -3.99 10.66 -20.41
CA VAL A 115 -4.51 10.28 -19.10
C VAL A 115 -4.14 11.33 -18.05
N LYS A 116 -2.90 11.84 -18.01
CA LYS A 116 -2.53 12.97 -17.14
C LYS A 116 -3.48 14.17 -17.30
N LEU A 117 -3.78 14.57 -18.54
CA LEU A 117 -4.68 15.70 -18.85
C LEU A 117 -6.12 15.43 -18.40
N HIS A 118 -6.61 14.20 -18.56
CA HIS A 118 -7.93 13.80 -18.08
C HIS A 118 -8.03 13.87 -16.54
N TRP A 119 -6.93 13.63 -15.82
CA TRP A 119 -6.90 13.66 -14.36
C TRP A 119 -6.71 15.07 -13.80
N VAL A 120 -6.07 15.97 -14.55
CA VAL A 120 -5.95 17.40 -14.22
C VAL A 120 -7.27 18.15 -14.45
N CYS A 121 -8.11 17.70 -15.40
CA CYS A 121 -9.36 18.37 -15.72
C CYS A 121 -10.55 18.02 -14.79
N LEU A 122 -10.36 17.14 -13.79
CA LEU A 122 -11.41 16.74 -12.83
C LEU A 122 -11.38 17.48 -11.48
N THR A 123 -10.74 18.64 -11.42
CA THR A 123 -11.05 19.66 -10.40
C THR A 123 -11.22 21.00 -11.10
N PRO A 124 -12.44 21.55 -11.22
CA PRO A 124 -13.29 21.86 -10.08
C PRO A 124 -14.74 21.34 -10.20
N LEU A 125 -15.39 21.07 -9.06
CA LEU A 125 -16.83 20.87 -8.86
C LEU A 125 -17.57 20.06 -9.95
N THR A 126 -17.95 18.82 -9.64
CA THR A 126 -19.35 18.38 -9.41
C THR A 126 -19.32 16.87 -9.14
N ALA A 127 -20.13 16.45 -8.17
CA ALA A 127 -20.40 15.07 -7.81
C ALA A 127 -20.77 14.20 -9.03
N TYR A 128 -20.37 12.93 -9.03
CA TYR A 128 -21.28 11.78 -9.16
C TYR A 128 -20.49 10.50 -8.84
N GLN A 129 -20.97 9.75 -7.84
CA GLN A 129 -20.73 8.31 -7.75
C GLN A 129 -21.11 7.66 -9.08
N LEU A 130 -20.37 6.63 -9.50
CA LEU A 130 -20.96 5.34 -9.91
C LEU A 130 -19.85 4.32 -10.24
N VAL A 131 -19.93 3.21 -9.49
CA VAL A 131 -19.33 1.87 -9.65
C VAL A 131 -17.81 1.77 -9.54
#